data_AF-A0AA41VTB1-F1
#
_entry.id   AF-A0AA41VTB1-F1
#
_cell.length_a   1.000
_cell.length_b   1.000
_cell.length_c   1.000
_cell.angle_alpha   90.00
_cell.angle_beta   90.00
_cell.angle_gamma   90.00
#
_symmetry.space_group_name_H-M   'P 1'
#
loop_
_entity.id
_entity.type
_entity.pdbx_description
1 polymer ?
#
loop_
_entity_poly.entity_id
_entity_poly.type
_entity_poly.pdbx_seq_one_letter_code
_entity_poly.pdbx_strand_id
1 'polypeptide(L)'
;MAHSGTTALPISVKDLITNWNSRKLPEQGIQLWKRLPAAILWGIWKARNALTFNGKQFKVTNVIRDIKIDAFNWAKSSPCFRNVDTASVIVGWENFFLNPP
;
A
#
# COMPACT_ATOMS: atom_id res chain seq x y z
N MET A 1 -22.57 14.81 -14.11
CA MET A 1 -22.75 13.35 -14.29
C MET A 1 -22.02 12.69 -13.13
N ALA A 2 -22.79 12.24 -12.13
CA ALA A 2 -22.30 11.91 -10.79
C ALA A 2 -21.72 10.48 -10.72
N HIS A 3 -20.67 10.28 -9.94
CA HIS A 3 -20.50 9.02 -9.20
C HIS A 3 -20.07 9.31 -7.77
N SER A 4 -21.01 9.09 -6.86
CA SER A 4 -20.87 9.11 -5.41
C SER A 4 -19.69 8.27 -4.95
N GLY A 5 -18.95 8.84 -4.00
CA GLY A 5 -18.02 8.11 -3.18
C GLY A 5 -18.76 7.10 -2.31
N THR A 6 -18.70 5.84 -2.69
CA THR A 6 -18.81 4.71 -1.78
C THR A 6 -17.67 3.78 -2.14
N THR A 7 -16.55 3.87 -1.42
CA THR A 7 -15.45 2.90 -1.54
C THR A 7 -15.90 1.58 -0.96
N ALA A 8 -16.71 0.84 -1.71
CA ALA A 8 -16.93 -0.58 -1.47
C ALA A 8 -15.58 -1.29 -1.64
N LEU A 9 -15.24 -2.15 -0.68
CA LEU A 9 -14.13 -3.09 -0.85
C LEU A 9 -14.33 -3.82 -2.19
N PRO A 10 -13.34 -3.84 -3.10
CA PRO A 10 -13.50 -4.47 -4.39
C PRO A 10 -13.88 -5.95 -4.21
N ILE A 11 -14.88 -6.38 -4.98
CA ILE A 11 -15.54 -7.70 -4.88
C ILE A 11 -14.55 -8.83 -5.20
N SER A 12 -13.47 -8.53 -5.94
CA SER A 12 -12.40 -9.47 -6.24
C SER A 12 -11.03 -8.79 -6.32
N VAL A 13 -9.96 -9.61 -6.27
CA VAL A 13 -8.58 -9.15 -6.52
C VAL A 13 -8.45 -8.51 -7.91
N LYS A 14 -9.17 -9.06 -8.90
CA LYS A 14 -9.21 -8.49 -10.25
C LYS A 14 -9.77 -7.08 -10.22
N ASP A 15 -10.91 -6.89 -9.56
CA ASP A 15 -11.55 -5.57 -9.45
C ASP A 15 -10.68 -4.57 -8.67
N LEU A 16 -9.96 -5.04 -7.65
CA LEU A 16 -8.99 -4.23 -6.92
C LEU A 16 -7.92 -3.69 -7.86
N ILE A 17 -7.34 -4.54 -8.71
CA ILE A 17 -6.26 -4.17 -9.61
C ILE A 17 -6.77 -3.30 -10.76
N THR A 18 -7.89 -3.67 -11.39
CA THR A 18 -8.42 -2.97 -12.56
C THR A 18 -9.01 -1.61 -12.23
N ASN A 19 -9.56 -1.45 -11.02
CA ASN A 19 -10.18 -0.19 -10.58
C ASN A 19 -9.27 0.63 -9.67
N TRP A 20 -7.99 0.26 -9.51
CA TRP A 20 -7.01 1.05 -8.78
C TRP A 20 -6.57 2.27 -9.58
N ASN A 21 -7.49 3.23 -9.69
CA ASN A 21 -7.31 4.42 -10.51
C ASN A 21 -6.26 5.36 -9.92
N SER A 22 -5.61 6.12 -10.81
CA SER A 22 -4.69 7.18 -10.43
C SER A 22 -5.41 8.24 -9.60
N ARG A 23 -4.87 8.55 -8.42
CA ARG A 23 -5.24 9.74 -7.64
C ARG A 23 -4.35 10.92 -8.02
N LYS A 24 -4.88 12.13 -7.94
CA LYS A 24 -4.06 13.35 -7.92
C LYS A 24 -3.32 13.38 -6.58
N LEU A 25 -2.03 13.05 -6.61
CA LEU A 25 -1.15 12.97 -5.45
C LEU A 25 0.18 13.64 -5.80
N PRO A 26 0.98 14.07 -4.82
CA PRO A 26 2.39 14.41 -5.05
C PRO A 26 3.15 13.24 -5.65
N GLU A 27 4.30 13.52 -6.27
CA GLU A 27 5.11 12.51 -6.99
C GLU A 27 5.40 11.26 -6.13
N GLN A 28 5.84 11.46 -4.89
CA GLN A 28 6.08 10.38 -3.93
C GLN A 28 4.81 9.55 -3.67
N GLY A 29 3.67 10.22 -3.45
CA GLY A 29 2.37 9.58 -3.27
C GLY A 29 1.95 8.77 -4.48
N ILE A 30 2.17 9.28 -5.70
CA ILE A 30 1.90 8.53 -6.95
C ILE A 30 2.74 7.26 -7.01
N GLN A 31 4.03 7.33 -6.68
CA GLN A 31 4.91 6.17 -6.75
C GLN A 31 4.46 5.08 -5.77
N LEU A 32 4.13 5.44 -4.53
CA LEU A 32 3.59 4.49 -3.54
C LEU A 32 2.23 3.95 -3.96
N TRP A 33 1.32 4.81 -4.43
CA TRP A 33 -0.03 4.44 -4.85
C TRP A 33 -0.01 3.35 -5.91
N LYS A 34 0.91 3.43 -6.88
CA LYS A 34 1.06 2.43 -7.95
C LYS A 34 1.51 1.05 -7.46
N ARG A 35 2.24 0.96 -6.33
CA ARG A 35 2.76 -0.32 -5.79
C ARG A 35 1.86 -0.91 -4.72
N LEU A 36 1.02 -0.08 -4.11
CA LEU A 36 0.21 -0.47 -2.96
C LEU A 36 -0.70 -1.69 -3.22
N PRO A 37 -1.36 -1.86 -4.38
CA PRO A 37 -2.18 -3.06 -4.64
C PRO A 37 -1.38 -4.35 -4.55
N ALA A 38 -0.24 -4.39 -5.24
CA ALA A 38 0.64 -5.55 -5.24
C ALA A 38 1.20 -5.82 -3.83
N ALA A 39 1.58 -4.76 -3.10
CA ALA A 39 2.09 -4.90 -1.74
C ALA A 39 1.03 -5.45 -0.78
N ILE A 40 -0.23 -4.99 -0.89
CA ILE A 40 -1.36 -5.51 -0.11
C ILE A 40 -1.57 -6.99 -0.37
N LEU A 41 -1.67 -7.39 -1.64
CA LEU A 41 -1.88 -8.79 -2.02
C LEU A 41 -0.73 -9.67 -1.54
N TRP A 42 0.51 -9.20 -1.69
CA TRP A 42 1.70 -9.90 -1.21
C TRP A 42 1.72 -10.06 0.31
N GLY A 43 1.41 -9.01 1.05
CA GLY A 43 1.33 -9.04 2.52
C GLY A 43 0.29 -10.03 3.03
N ILE A 44 -0.91 -10.03 2.44
CA ILE A 44 -1.99 -10.97 2.77
C ILE A 44 -1.58 -12.41 2.44
N TRP A 45 -1.00 -12.63 1.26
CA TRP A 45 -0.52 -13.95 0.86
C TRP A 45 0.53 -14.50 1.83
N LYS A 46 1.52 -13.69 2.21
CA LYS A 46 2.54 -14.06 3.22
C LYS A 46 1.91 -14.41 4.56
N ALA A 47 0.99 -13.60 5.07
CA ALA A 47 0.34 -13.81 6.36
C ALA A 47 -0.50 -15.10 6.38
N ARG A 48 -1.28 -15.34 5.32
CA ARG A 48 -2.09 -16.56 5.18
C ARG A 48 -1.24 -17.81 5.11
N ASN A 49 -0.18 -17.81 4.30
CA ASN A 49 0.71 -18.96 4.20
C ASN A 49 1.47 -19.23 5.50
N ALA A 50 1.93 -18.20 6.19
CA ALA A 50 2.57 -18.37 7.50
C ALA A 50 1.61 -18.98 8.53
N LEU A 51 0.33 -18.59 8.51
CA LEU A 51 -0.69 -19.19 9.37
C LEU A 51 -0.98 -20.64 8.99
N THR A 52 -1.22 -20.92 7.70
CA THR A 52 -1.61 -22.25 7.22
C THR A 52 -0.49 -23.28 7.33
N PHE A 53 0.73 -22.93 6.94
CA PHE A 53 1.84 -23.89 6.85
C PHE A 53 2.72 -23.91 8.10
N ASN A 54 2.80 -22.78 8.83
CA ASN A 54 3.70 -22.67 9.98
C ASN A 54 2.94 -22.44 11.31
N GLY A 55 1.60 -22.43 11.31
CA GLY A 55 0.79 -22.12 12.50
C GLY A 55 1.02 -20.73 13.09
N LYS A 56 1.68 -19.83 12.34
CA LYS A 56 2.16 -18.55 12.88
C LYS A 56 1.03 -17.54 12.90
N GLN A 57 0.58 -17.20 14.11
CA GLN A 57 -0.37 -16.11 14.33
C GLN A 57 0.24 -14.75 13.95
N PHE A 58 -0.61 -13.84 13.49
CA PHE A 58 -0.18 -12.49 13.11
C PHE A 58 -1.13 -11.43 13.67
N LYS A 59 -0.58 -10.25 13.95
CA LYS A 59 -1.37 -9.05 14.23
C LYS A 59 -1.60 -8.32 12.91
N VAL A 60 -2.84 -7.90 12.65
CA VAL A 60 -3.21 -7.14 11.44
C VAL A 60 -2.35 -5.88 11.31
N THR A 61 -2.03 -5.21 12.43
CA THR A 61 -1.16 -4.03 12.45
C THR A 61 0.26 -4.30 11.93
N ASN A 62 0.82 -5.48 12.21
CA ASN A 62 2.12 -5.88 11.67
C ASN A 62 2.04 -6.13 10.16
N VAL A 63 0.96 -6.77 9.69
CA VAL A 63 0.75 -6.99 8.26
C VAL A 63 0.63 -5.65 7.51
N ILE A 64 -0.12 -4.69 8.06
CA ILE A 64 -0.24 -3.34 7.49
C ILE A 64 1.12 -2.64 7.43
N ARG A 65 1.90 -2.70 8.52
CA ARG A 65 3.26 -2.14 8.55
C ARG A 65 4.14 -2.76 7.47
N ASP A 66 4.13 -4.08 7.35
CA ASP A 66 4.97 -4.80 6.40
C ASP A 66 4.55 -4.50 4.94
N ILE A 67 3.24 -4.32 4.68
CA ILE A 67 2.72 -3.85 3.39
C ILE A 67 3.27 -2.46 3.04
N LYS A 68 3.26 -1.53 4.00
CA LYS A 68 3.81 -0.18 3.79
C LYS A 68 5.31 -0.23 3.48
N ILE A 69 6.05 -1.07 4.19
CA ILE A 69 7.49 -1.30 3.97
C ILE A 69 7.73 -1.87 2.56
N ASP A 70 6.97 -2.88 2.15
CA ASP A 70 7.10 -3.48 0.82
C ASP A 70 6.78 -2.46 -0.29
N ALA A 71 5.68 -1.71 -0.16
CA ALA A 71 5.31 -0.66 -1.11
C ALA A 71 6.41 0.40 -1.25
N PHE A 72 7.01 0.83 -0.14
CA PHE A 72 8.14 1.76 -0.16
C PHE A 72 9.39 1.14 -0.76
N ASN A 73 9.76 -0.08 -0.38
CA ASN A 73 10.92 -0.77 -0.93
C ASN A 73 10.85 -0.95 -2.45
N TRP A 74 9.65 -1.10 -3.00
CA TRP A 74 9.43 -1.20 -4.45
C TRP A 74 9.33 0.17 -5.15
N ALA A 75 9.20 1.26 -4.38
CA ALA A 75 9.17 2.62 -4.89
C ALA A 75 10.50 3.37 -4.72
N LYS A 76 11.34 2.98 -3.76
CA LYS A 76 12.53 3.72 -3.29
C LYS A 76 13.61 3.96 -4.36
N SER A 77 13.60 3.20 -5.46
CA SER A 77 14.48 3.47 -6.60
C SER A 77 14.08 4.71 -7.40
N SER A 78 12.88 5.27 -7.16
CA SER A 78 12.42 6.49 -7.82
C SER A 78 13.18 7.72 -7.29
N PRO A 79 13.57 8.68 -8.15
CA PRO A 79 14.34 9.86 -7.73
C PRO A 79 13.68 10.67 -6.60
N CYS A 80 12.35 10.75 -6.57
CA CYS A 80 11.59 11.46 -5.54
C CYS A 80 11.76 10.90 -4.12
N PHE A 81 12.36 9.71 -3.95
CA PHE A 81 12.66 9.11 -2.64
C PHE A 81 14.15 9.15 -2.28
N ARG A 82 14.97 9.89 -3.03
CA ARG A 82 16.38 10.07 -2.68
C ARG A 82 16.49 10.63 -1.26
N ASN A 83 17.32 10.00 -0.43
CA ASN A 83 17.55 10.35 0.97
C ASN A 83 16.32 10.23 1.89
N VAL A 84 15.26 9.55 1.46
CA VAL A 84 14.12 9.21 2.33
C VAL A 84 14.36 7.84 2.94
N ASP A 85 14.37 7.73 4.27
CA ASP A 85 14.50 6.45 4.95
C ASP A 85 13.13 5.78 5.18
N THR A 86 13.17 4.48 5.47
CA THR A 86 11.94 3.69 5.66
C THR A 86 11.13 4.17 6.86
N ALA A 87 11.75 4.54 7.99
CA ALA A 87 11.00 4.92 9.19
C ALA A 87 10.19 6.20 8.94
N SER A 88 10.79 7.18 8.25
CA SER A 88 10.11 8.41 7.84
C SER A 88 8.85 8.15 7.01
N VAL A 89 8.88 7.17 6.11
CA VAL A 89 7.70 6.83 5.28
C VAL A 89 6.62 6.11 6.08
N ILE A 90 7.01 5.22 7.00
CA ILE A 90 6.06 4.47 7.83
C ILE A 90 5.33 5.39 8.81
N VAL A 91 6.06 6.29 9.48
CA VAL A 91 5.51 7.25 10.45
C VAL A 91 4.72 8.34 9.72
N GLY A 92 5.28 8.90 8.64
CA GLY A 92 4.65 9.96 7.85
C GLY A 92 3.69 9.49 6.78
N TRP A 93 3.17 8.25 6.86
CA TRP A 93 2.39 7.62 5.78
C TRP A 93 1.20 8.46 5.29
N GLU A 94 0.54 9.16 6.22
CA GLU A 94 -0.62 10.01 5.91
C GLU A 94 -0.25 11.22 5.05
N ASN A 95 0.99 11.71 5.14
CA ASN A 95 1.47 12.87 4.38
C ASN A 95 1.62 12.56 2.88
N PHE A 96 1.57 11.30 2.46
CA PHE A 96 1.64 10.93 1.05
C PHE A 96 0.26 10.89 0.36
N PHE A 97 -0.83 10.82 1.15
CA PHE A 97 -2.17 10.53 0.63
C PHE A 97 -3.28 11.41 1.17
N LEU A 98 -3.20 11.81 2.44
CA LEU A 98 -4.27 12.51 3.17
C LEU A 98 -3.92 13.98 3.36
N ASN A 99 -2.68 14.26 3.77
CA ASN A 99 -2.19 15.61 4.05
C ASN A 99 -0.88 15.87 3.28
N PRO A 100 -0.92 15.90 1.94
CA PRO A 100 0.26 16.23 1.15
C PRO A 100 0.76 17.64 1.48
N PRO A 101 2.09 17.85 1.56
CA PRO A 101 2.67 19.17 1.74
C PRO A 101 2.37 20.10 0.55
#